data_AF-A0A365MRL3-F1
#
_entry.id   AF-A0A365MRL3-F1
#
_cell.length_a   1.000
_cell.length_b   1.000
_cell.length_c   1.000
_cell.angle_alpha   90.00
_cell.angle_beta   90.00
_cell.angle_gamma   90.00
#
_symmetry.space_group_name_H-M   'P 1'
#
loop_
_entity.id
_entity.type
_entity.pdbx_description
1 polymer ?
#
loop_
_entity_poly.entity_id
_entity_poly.type
_entity_poly.pdbx_seq_one_letter_code
_entity_poly.pdbx_strand_id
1 'polypeptide(L)'
;MNILHRGNDVSNVNPRDSVVNGLSVNGSDWLWAATAIFCVSFLVLLSLCFVAHESKRVFHYLFTVALLVGCVCYYAQAADLGWIPIHLHRNSDTSHQLFYVKYVYWTVSFPSLALALGLLANVSWVTIVCNIACAWIWVLTYLFAALTPTSYKWGFFAFGTLAYVILAMSTINESYEAANKMDIGKHYRLLSVWLNILWLLYPIAFSISDGSHTIGTTGGLVFFGVLDVLMMPVLTFSFIFLSRSWDWDKLSLAFSEARHEPTAVCPKKEMRTQDDQGSAEEDDYGKDEDTAGDSLSQLINAQEGSSSFDSIVIEVNVFPSTGIPEIPAFISTLQGRENIKKQIWLAIYVIAFFQKKHSGRKNEWSGAKPKAEGEVCEDDILLFFWP
;
A
#
# COMPACT_ATOMS: atom_id res chain seq x y z
N MET A 1 -39.83 35.88 10.06
CA MET A 1 -39.34 34.92 9.07
C MET A 1 -38.12 34.26 9.67
N ASN A 2 -38.27 33.05 10.22
CA ASN A 2 -37.19 32.35 10.92
C ASN A 2 -36.19 31.85 9.88
N ILE A 3 -35.01 32.46 9.81
CA ILE A 3 -33.92 32.14 8.87
C ILE A 3 -33.28 30.76 9.17
N LEU A 4 -33.73 30.08 10.24
CA LEU A 4 -33.29 28.75 10.66
C LEU A 4 -34.47 27.79 10.83
N HIS A 5 -35.41 27.74 9.89
CA HIS A 5 -36.29 26.57 9.83
C HIS A 5 -35.41 25.36 9.52
N ARG A 6 -35.31 24.40 10.46
CA ARG A 6 -34.64 23.13 10.21
C ARG A 6 -35.26 22.49 8.97
N GLY A 7 -34.48 22.37 7.90
CA GLY A 7 -34.89 21.74 6.65
C GLY A 7 -34.53 20.26 6.56
N ASN A 8 -34.09 19.66 7.68
CA ASN A 8 -33.73 18.26 7.72
C ASN A 8 -34.99 17.41 7.96
N ASP A 9 -35.61 16.97 6.87
CA ASP A 9 -36.79 16.10 6.85
C ASP A 9 -36.42 14.63 6.55
N VAL A 10 -35.16 14.23 6.73
CA VAL A 10 -34.66 12.90 6.37
C VAL A 10 -35.48 11.78 7.02
N SER A 11 -35.91 11.94 8.28
CA SER A 11 -36.74 10.94 8.96
C SER A 11 -38.14 10.78 8.36
N ASN A 12 -38.64 11.80 7.64
CA ASN A 12 -39.93 11.75 6.95
C ASN A 12 -39.79 11.14 5.55
N VAL A 13 -38.65 11.34 4.89
CA VAL A 13 -38.38 10.83 3.53
C VAL A 13 -37.95 9.36 3.56
N ASN A 14 -37.13 8.97 4.55
CA ASN A 14 -36.60 7.62 4.73
C ASN A 14 -37.10 7.02 6.07
N PRO A 15 -38.35 6.52 6.13
CA PRO A 15 -38.92 6.00 7.36
C PRO A 15 -38.22 4.73 7.88
N ARG A 16 -38.24 4.54 9.21
CA ARG A 16 -37.50 3.50 9.94
C ARG A 16 -38.42 2.58 10.74
N ASP A 17 -39.37 1.96 10.06
CA ASP A 17 -40.48 1.25 10.71
C ASP A 17 -40.06 0.01 11.53
N SER A 18 -38.79 -0.41 11.46
CA SER A 18 -38.26 -1.63 12.09
C SER A 18 -37.23 -1.41 13.22
N VAL A 19 -36.91 -0.16 13.60
CA VAL A 19 -35.81 0.13 14.54
C VAL A 19 -36.24 0.94 15.76
N VAL A 20 -35.94 0.43 16.97
CA VAL A 20 -36.19 1.12 18.24
C VAL A 20 -35.13 2.19 18.54
N ASN A 21 -33.85 1.90 18.28
CA ASN A 21 -32.73 2.82 18.49
C ASN A 21 -32.11 3.27 17.14
N GLY A 22 -32.69 4.30 16.54
CA GLY A 22 -32.27 4.86 15.25
C GLY A 22 -31.55 6.21 15.33
N LEU A 23 -31.13 6.73 14.17
CA LEU A 23 -30.48 8.02 14.00
C LEU A 23 -31.41 9.18 14.42
N SER A 24 -30.98 10.03 15.35
CA SER A 24 -31.75 11.22 15.72
C SER A 24 -31.62 12.32 14.66
N VAL A 25 -32.59 13.25 14.60
CA VAL A 25 -32.53 14.43 13.71
C VAL A 25 -31.24 15.23 13.97
N ASN A 26 -30.86 15.41 15.24
CA ASN A 26 -29.61 16.08 15.62
C ASN A 26 -28.36 15.31 15.13
N GLY A 27 -28.43 13.97 15.10
CA GLY A 27 -27.36 13.12 14.57
C GLY A 27 -27.21 13.27 13.06
N SER A 28 -28.33 13.32 12.33
CA SER A 28 -28.33 13.58 10.89
C SER A 28 -27.76 14.98 10.59
N ASP A 29 -28.13 16.02 11.35
CA ASP A 29 -27.55 17.37 11.20
C ASP A 29 -26.02 17.37 11.37
N TRP A 30 -25.50 16.62 12.35
CA TRP A 30 -24.06 16.45 12.53
C TRP A 30 -23.40 15.75 11.34
N LEU A 31 -24.03 14.69 10.81
CA LEU A 31 -23.51 13.97 9.64
C LEU A 31 -23.52 14.84 8.37
N TRP A 32 -24.51 15.74 8.22
CA TRP A 32 -24.52 16.75 7.18
C TRP A 32 -23.35 17.73 7.33
N ALA A 33 -23.04 18.16 8.56
CA ALA A 33 -21.87 18.99 8.83
C ALA A 33 -20.56 18.26 8.49
N ALA A 34 -20.42 16.99 8.89
CA ALA A 34 -19.28 16.16 8.53
C ALA A 34 -19.16 16.00 7.00
N THR A 35 -20.27 15.74 6.31
CA THR A 35 -20.33 15.68 4.83
C THR A 35 -19.80 16.96 4.21
N ALA A 36 -20.22 18.13 4.71
CA ALA A 36 -19.74 19.42 4.23
C ALA A 36 -18.23 19.60 4.45
N ILE A 37 -17.69 19.20 5.60
CA ILE A 37 -16.25 19.24 5.88
C ILE A 37 -15.48 18.37 4.88
N PHE A 38 -15.93 17.14 4.63
CA PHE A 38 -15.31 16.24 3.65
C PHE A 38 -15.40 16.81 2.22
N CYS A 39 -16.56 17.33 1.82
CA CYS A 39 -16.78 17.95 0.52
C CYS A 39 -15.87 19.16 0.29
N VAL A 40 -15.81 20.09 1.24
CA VAL A 40 -14.94 21.27 1.16
C VAL A 40 -13.48 20.85 1.13
N SER A 41 -13.07 19.90 1.98
CA SER A 41 -11.70 19.39 2.00
C SER A 41 -11.32 18.76 0.65
N PHE A 42 -12.23 17.98 0.06
CA PHE A 42 -12.08 17.41 -1.27
C PHE A 42 -11.92 18.48 -2.34
N LEU A 43 -12.80 19.49 -2.39
CA LEU A 43 -12.74 20.56 -3.40
C LEU A 43 -11.45 21.40 -3.29
N VAL A 44 -11.03 21.71 -2.07
CA VAL A 44 -9.77 22.42 -1.82
C VAL A 44 -8.58 21.58 -2.30
N LEU A 45 -8.51 20.31 -1.91
CA LEU A 45 -7.40 19.44 -2.32
C LEU A 45 -7.40 19.19 -3.83
N LEU A 46 -8.57 19.00 -4.45
CA LEU A 46 -8.72 18.87 -5.89
C LEU A 46 -8.21 20.12 -6.61
N SER A 47 -8.53 21.31 -6.10
CA SER A 47 -8.01 22.57 -6.62
C SER A 47 -6.48 22.64 -6.52
N LEU A 48 -5.92 22.20 -5.39
CA LEU A 48 -4.47 22.12 -5.19
C LEU A 48 -3.80 21.11 -6.14
N CYS A 49 -4.49 20.03 -6.54
CA CYS A 49 -3.97 19.06 -7.52
C CYS A 49 -3.64 19.73 -8.86
N PHE A 50 -4.48 20.67 -9.31
CA PHE A 50 -4.26 21.37 -10.59
C PHE A 50 -3.08 22.35 -10.54
N VAL A 51 -2.72 22.85 -9.35
CA VAL A 51 -1.61 23.80 -9.16
C VAL A 51 -0.28 23.08 -8.90
N ALA A 52 -0.32 21.91 -8.25
CA ALA A 52 0.89 21.15 -7.90
C ALA A 52 1.60 20.59 -9.13
N HIS A 53 2.94 20.52 -9.10
CA HIS A 53 3.73 19.86 -10.15
C HIS A 53 3.47 18.35 -10.17
N GLU A 54 3.45 17.73 -11.36
CA GLU A 54 3.01 16.33 -11.55
C GLU A 54 3.79 15.32 -10.70
N SER A 55 5.11 15.52 -10.55
CA SER A 55 5.98 14.66 -9.74
C SER A 55 5.67 14.66 -8.23
N LYS A 56 4.86 15.61 -7.73
CA LYS A 56 4.52 15.76 -6.30
C LYS A 56 3.05 15.45 -5.97
N ARG A 57 2.30 14.90 -6.93
CA ARG A 57 0.84 14.69 -6.80
C ARG A 57 0.44 13.37 -6.14
N VAL A 58 1.36 12.46 -5.82
CA VAL A 58 1.04 11.13 -5.26
C VAL A 58 0.14 11.22 -4.02
N PHE A 59 0.53 12.02 -3.03
CA PHE A 59 -0.28 12.23 -1.82
C PHE A 59 -1.58 12.98 -2.10
N HIS A 60 -1.57 13.90 -3.07
CA HIS A 60 -2.76 14.66 -3.46
C HIS A 60 -3.82 13.72 -4.05
N TYR A 61 -3.46 12.84 -4.98
CA TYR A 61 -4.40 11.87 -5.56
C TYR A 61 -4.93 10.90 -4.52
N LEU A 62 -4.04 10.35 -3.68
CA LEU A 62 -4.40 9.39 -2.64
C LEU A 62 -5.44 9.97 -1.68
N PHE A 63 -5.19 11.16 -1.13
CA PHE A 63 -6.12 11.81 -0.21
C PHE A 63 -7.37 12.36 -0.90
N THR A 64 -7.29 12.78 -2.17
CA THR A 64 -8.46 13.24 -2.94
C THR A 64 -9.48 12.12 -3.09
N VAL A 65 -9.03 10.91 -3.45
CA VAL A 65 -9.90 9.74 -3.55
C VAL A 65 -10.52 9.40 -2.19
N ALA A 66 -9.70 9.34 -1.14
CA ALA A 66 -10.19 9.01 0.20
C ALA A 66 -11.19 10.06 0.75
N LEU A 67 -10.97 11.36 0.51
CA LEU A 67 -11.89 12.42 0.89
C LEU A 67 -13.20 12.36 0.10
N LEU A 68 -13.15 12.02 -1.20
CA LEU A 68 -14.35 11.85 -2.02
C LEU A 68 -15.20 10.67 -1.54
N VAL A 69 -14.57 9.52 -1.27
CA VAL A 69 -15.26 8.35 -0.69
C VAL A 69 -15.86 8.71 0.66
N GLY A 70 -15.11 9.43 1.51
CA GLY A 70 -15.62 9.97 2.77
C GLY A 70 -16.86 10.84 2.58
N CYS A 71 -16.82 11.79 1.64
CA CYS A 71 -17.96 12.64 1.31
C CYS A 71 -19.21 11.83 0.93
N VAL A 72 -19.06 10.84 0.05
CA VAL A 72 -20.17 9.97 -0.39
C VAL A 72 -20.72 9.13 0.76
N CYS A 73 -19.84 8.54 1.57
CA CYS A 73 -20.21 7.71 2.70
C CYS A 73 -20.88 8.50 3.83
N TYR A 74 -20.41 9.72 4.12
CA TYR A 74 -21.04 10.62 5.10
C TYR A 74 -22.37 11.16 4.58
N TYR A 75 -22.49 11.46 3.28
CA TYR A 75 -23.76 11.83 2.65
C TYR A 75 -24.80 10.72 2.80
N ALA A 76 -24.43 9.47 2.50
CA ALA A 76 -25.32 8.33 2.66
C ALA A 76 -25.80 8.17 4.10
N GLN A 77 -24.90 8.28 5.08
CA GLN A 77 -25.26 8.22 6.49
C GLN A 77 -26.15 9.41 6.92
N ALA A 78 -25.86 10.62 6.45
CA ALA A 78 -26.64 11.82 6.76
C ALA A 78 -28.07 11.73 6.23
N ALA A 79 -28.23 11.12 5.05
CA ALA A 79 -29.51 10.79 4.42
C ALA A 79 -30.18 9.55 5.04
N ASP A 80 -29.66 8.97 6.13
CA ASP A 80 -30.20 7.79 6.80
C ASP A 80 -30.24 6.54 5.89
N LEU A 81 -29.23 6.40 5.02
CA LEU A 81 -29.05 5.29 4.08
C LEU A 81 -27.85 4.41 4.45
N GLY A 82 -27.84 3.17 3.94
CA GLY A 82 -26.73 2.23 4.10
C GLY A 82 -26.58 1.68 5.52
N TRP A 83 -27.72 1.41 6.16
CA TRP A 83 -27.78 0.75 7.45
C TRP A 83 -28.55 -0.57 7.35
N ILE A 84 -28.37 -1.41 8.37
CA ILE A 84 -29.15 -2.64 8.56
C ILE A 84 -29.63 -2.73 10.03
N PRO A 85 -30.79 -3.34 10.29
CA PRO A 85 -31.27 -3.59 11.64
C PRO A 85 -30.53 -4.79 12.25
N ILE A 86 -29.92 -4.59 13.42
CA ILE A 86 -29.32 -5.67 14.21
C ILE A 86 -30.17 -5.91 15.46
N HIS A 87 -30.58 -7.17 15.66
CA HIS A 87 -31.36 -7.62 16.80
C HIS A 87 -30.41 -8.30 17.80
N LEU A 88 -30.33 -7.76 19.02
CA LEU A 88 -29.46 -8.34 20.04
C LEU A 88 -30.14 -9.55 20.69
N HIS A 89 -29.38 -10.63 20.86
CA HIS A 89 -29.87 -11.84 21.52
C HIS A 89 -30.29 -11.62 22.98
N ARG A 90 -29.83 -10.53 23.61
CA ARG A 90 -30.06 -10.23 25.04
C ARG A 90 -31.42 -9.58 25.30
N ASN A 91 -32.00 -8.87 24.33
CA ASN A 91 -33.30 -8.20 24.42
C ASN A 91 -33.98 -8.26 23.04
N SER A 92 -34.90 -9.20 22.83
CA SER A 92 -35.56 -9.45 21.53
C SER A 92 -36.32 -8.23 20.98
N ASP A 93 -36.70 -7.29 21.85
CA ASP A 93 -37.50 -6.12 21.49
C ASP A 93 -36.65 -4.88 21.16
N THR A 94 -35.32 -4.94 21.24
CA THR A 94 -34.45 -3.78 20.94
C THR A 94 -33.63 -4.00 19.67
N SER A 95 -34.15 -3.47 18.56
CA SER A 95 -33.41 -3.40 17.30
C SER A 95 -32.59 -2.10 17.23
N HIS A 96 -31.32 -2.24 16.80
CA HIS A 96 -30.39 -1.13 16.62
C HIS A 96 -30.06 -0.92 15.15
N GLN A 97 -29.94 0.34 14.75
CA GLN A 97 -29.49 0.71 13.42
C GLN A 97 -27.96 0.65 13.34
N LEU A 98 -27.43 -0.28 12.56
CA LEU A 98 -26.00 -0.39 12.27
C LEU A 98 -25.71 0.19 10.88
N PHE A 99 -24.96 1.28 10.83
CA PHE A 99 -24.48 1.85 9.58
C PHE A 99 -23.24 1.10 9.10
N TYR A 100 -23.39 0.25 8.09
CA TYR A 100 -22.24 -0.48 7.54
C TYR A 100 -21.38 0.41 6.63
N VAL A 101 -21.93 1.53 6.13
CA VAL A 101 -21.22 2.48 5.25
C VAL A 101 -19.93 3.01 5.87
N LYS A 102 -19.88 3.22 7.20
CA LYS A 102 -18.65 3.68 7.87
C LYS A 102 -17.50 2.69 7.69
N TYR A 103 -17.77 1.38 7.73
CA TYR A 103 -16.73 0.37 7.49
C TYR A 103 -16.31 0.36 6.02
N VAL A 104 -17.24 0.56 5.09
CA VAL A 104 -16.92 0.71 3.65
C VAL A 104 -16.01 1.92 3.40
N TYR A 105 -16.20 2.99 4.15
CA TYR A 105 -15.28 4.12 4.12
C TYR A 105 -13.90 3.74 4.69
N TRP A 106 -13.86 3.06 5.83
CA TRP A 106 -12.61 2.65 6.48
C TRP A 106 -11.78 1.66 5.64
N THR A 107 -12.40 0.82 4.81
CA THR A 107 -11.67 -0.06 3.88
C THR A 107 -10.89 0.71 2.81
N VAL A 108 -11.20 1.98 2.59
CA VAL A 108 -10.45 2.88 1.71
C VAL A 108 -9.53 3.79 2.51
N SER A 109 -10.03 4.43 3.57
CA SER A 109 -9.27 5.46 4.28
C SER A 109 -8.10 4.91 5.08
N PHE A 110 -8.25 3.77 5.78
CA PHE A 110 -7.16 3.22 6.61
C PHE A 110 -6.00 2.70 5.75
N PRO A 111 -6.22 1.91 4.69
CA PRO A 111 -5.15 1.55 3.77
C PRO A 111 -4.51 2.75 3.09
N SER A 112 -5.28 3.80 2.76
CA SER A 112 -4.73 5.02 2.17
C SER A 112 -3.76 5.71 3.12
N LEU A 113 -4.07 5.77 4.41
CA LEU A 113 -3.18 6.34 5.43
C LEU A 113 -1.94 5.47 5.68
N ALA A 114 -2.11 4.14 5.72
CA ALA A 114 -1.00 3.20 5.81
C ALA A 114 -0.05 3.32 4.61
N LEU A 115 -0.61 3.44 3.40
CA LEU A 115 0.15 3.70 2.18
C LEU A 115 0.86 5.05 2.24
N ALA A 116 0.19 6.12 2.67
CA ALA A 116 0.79 7.45 2.78
C ALA A 116 1.98 7.47 3.74
N LEU A 117 1.87 6.83 4.91
CA LEU A 117 3.01 6.70 5.83
C LEU A 117 4.11 5.80 5.27
N GLY A 118 3.77 4.69 4.62
CA GLY A 118 4.76 3.80 4.01
C GLY A 118 5.58 4.50 2.93
N LEU A 119 4.92 5.28 2.06
CA LEU A 119 5.58 6.08 1.02
C LEU A 119 6.42 7.21 1.63
N LEU A 120 5.94 7.85 2.70
CA LEU A 120 6.70 8.91 3.39
C LEU A 120 7.96 8.37 4.07
N ALA A 121 7.88 7.17 4.66
CA ALA A 121 9.02 6.51 5.29
C ALA A 121 9.96 5.82 4.30
N ASN A 122 9.58 5.75 3.02
CA ASN A 122 10.27 4.99 1.97
C ASN A 122 10.61 3.55 2.39
N VAL A 123 9.66 2.88 3.05
CA VAL A 123 9.82 1.47 3.44
C VAL A 123 9.65 0.55 2.25
N SER A 124 10.11 -0.70 2.38
CA SER A 124 9.99 -1.70 1.33
C SER A 124 8.53 -1.88 0.88
N TRP A 125 8.30 -2.11 -0.42
CA TRP A 125 6.96 -2.34 -0.95
C TRP A 125 6.25 -3.50 -0.26
N VAL A 126 7.00 -4.51 0.20
CA VAL A 126 6.49 -5.65 0.97
C VAL A 126 5.89 -5.18 2.31
N THR A 127 6.59 -4.29 3.02
CA THR A 127 6.10 -3.68 4.27
C THR A 127 4.83 -2.87 4.03
N ILE A 128 4.78 -2.08 2.94
CA ILE A 128 3.59 -1.29 2.57
C ILE A 128 2.39 -2.22 2.34
N VAL A 129 2.57 -3.29 1.54
CA VAL A 129 1.51 -4.27 1.26
C VAL A 129 1.05 -4.97 2.54
N CYS A 130 1.98 -5.35 3.42
CA CYS A 130 1.66 -5.95 4.72
C CYS A 130 0.82 -4.99 5.58
N ASN A 131 1.19 -3.72 5.65
CA ASN A 131 0.46 -2.70 6.41
C ASN A 131 -0.95 -2.47 5.84
N ILE A 132 -1.10 -2.46 4.52
CA ILE A 132 -2.42 -2.39 3.85
C ILE A 132 -3.26 -3.63 4.19
N ALA A 133 -2.68 -4.82 4.13
CA ALA A 133 -3.37 -6.06 4.47
C ALA A 133 -3.82 -6.08 5.94
N CYS A 134 -2.97 -5.62 6.86
CA CYS A 134 -3.33 -5.47 8.27
C CYS A 134 -4.48 -4.49 8.47
N ALA A 135 -4.48 -3.35 7.76
CA ALA A 135 -5.58 -2.39 7.80
C ALA A 135 -6.90 -3.01 7.29
N TRP A 136 -6.87 -3.80 6.23
CA TRP A 136 -8.05 -4.52 5.75
C TRP A 136 -8.54 -5.58 6.73
N ILE A 137 -7.65 -6.43 7.25
CA ILE A 137 -8.02 -7.45 8.24
C ILE A 137 -8.68 -6.78 9.44
N TRP A 138 -8.13 -5.67 9.92
CA TRP A 138 -8.71 -4.91 11.01
C TRP A 138 -10.13 -4.42 10.71
N VAL A 139 -10.34 -3.72 9.60
CA VAL A 139 -11.66 -3.16 9.25
C VAL A 139 -12.69 -4.26 8.97
N LEU A 140 -12.32 -5.30 8.22
CA LEU A 140 -13.24 -6.37 7.83
C LEU A 140 -13.67 -7.23 9.02
N THR A 141 -12.74 -7.56 9.92
CA THR A 141 -13.08 -8.29 11.15
C THR A 141 -13.96 -7.45 12.08
N TYR A 142 -13.76 -6.13 12.14
CA TYR A 142 -14.64 -5.23 12.89
C TYR A 142 -16.04 -5.13 12.28
N LEU A 143 -16.14 -5.14 10.95
CA LEU A 143 -17.43 -5.25 10.27
C LEU A 143 -18.12 -6.58 10.64
N PHE A 144 -17.41 -7.71 10.56
CA PHE A 144 -17.97 -9.01 10.96
C PHE A 144 -18.38 -9.05 12.44
N ALA A 145 -17.60 -8.41 13.32
CA ALA A 145 -17.94 -8.26 14.73
C ALA A 145 -19.25 -7.46 14.90
N ALA A 146 -19.43 -6.35 14.19
CA ALA A 146 -20.65 -5.53 14.24
C ALA A 146 -21.89 -6.27 13.72
N LEU A 147 -21.71 -7.07 12.67
CA LEU A 147 -22.77 -7.89 12.08
C LEU A 147 -23.16 -9.11 12.95
N THR A 148 -22.31 -9.48 13.92
CA THR A 148 -22.53 -10.65 14.76
C THR A 148 -23.36 -10.28 16.00
N PRO A 149 -24.60 -10.78 16.15
CA PRO A 149 -25.44 -10.47 17.31
C PRO A 149 -25.03 -11.26 18.57
N THR A 150 -24.32 -12.37 18.40
CA THR A 150 -23.89 -13.28 19.49
C THR A 150 -22.60 -12.81 20.15
N SER A 151 -22.24 -13.44 21.27
CA SER A 151 -20.97 -13.16 21.98
C SER A 151 -19.71 -13.47 21.17
N TYR A 152 -19.82 -14.22 20.06
CA TYR A 152 -18.70 -14.52 19.17
C TYR A 152 -18.12 -13.26 18.49
N LYS A 153 -18.85 -12.13 18.51
CA LYS A 153 -18.33 -10.83 18.03
C LYS A 153 -16.99 -10.44 18.66
N TRP A 154 -16.76 -10.81 19.92
CA TRP A 154 -15.53 -10.47 20.63
C TRP A 154 -14.30 -11.23 20.12
N GLY A 155 -14.49 -12.40 19.50
CA GLY A 155 -13.42 -13.11 18.80
C GLY A 155 -12.95 -12.33 17.58
N PHE A 156 -13.88 -11.86 16.73
CA PHE A 156 -13.57 -11.01 15.60
C PHE A 156 -12.92 -9.68 16.03
N PHE A 157 -13.42 -9.06 17.10
CA PHE A 157 -12.81 -7.88 17.69
C PHE A 157 -11.35 -8.13 18.11
N ALA A 158 -11.04 -9.27 18.74
CA ALA A 158 -9.69 -9.60 19.16
C ALA A 158 -8.74 -9.77 17.95
N PHE A 159 -9.14 -10.52 16.93
CA PHE A 159 -8.34 -10.67 15.70
C PHE A 159 -8.10 -9.35 14.99
N GLY A 160 -9.13 -8.50 14.87
CA GLY A 160 -8.98 -7.17 14.28
C GLY A 160 -8.07 -6.26 15.07
N THR A 161 -8.17 -6.28 16.40
CA THR A 161 -7.33 -5.47 17.29
C THR A 161 -5.88 -5.94 17.25
N LEU A 162 -5.63 -7.25 17.11
CA LEU A 162 -4.28 -7.78 16.90
C LEU A 162 -3.69 -7.26 15.58
N ALA A 163 -4.46 -7.27 14.48
CA ALA A 163 -4.02 -6.71 13.20
C ALA A 163 -3.70 -5.21 13.30
N TYR A 164 -4.50 -4.45 14.06
CA TYR A 164 -4.20 -3.06 14.41
C TYR A 164 -2.88 -2.93 15.16
N VAL A 165 -2.63 -3.74 16.20
CA VAL A 165 -1.38 -3.67 16.98
C VAL A 165 -0.17 -3.94 16.08
N ILE A 166 -0.25 -4.91 15.17
CA ILE A 166 0.82 -5.20 14.19
C ILE A 166 1.07 -3.97 13.30
N LEU A 167 0.01 -3.36 12.77
CA LEU A 167 0.08 -2.15 11.96
C LEU A 167 0.68 -0.96 12.75
N ALA A 168 0.27 -0.77 14.00
CA ALA A 168 0.79 0.28 14.87
C ALA A 168 2.28 0.08 15.15
N MET A 169 2.71 -1.16 15.40
CA MET A 169 4.13 -1.50 15.62
C MET A 169 4.98 -1.24 14.37
N SER A 170 4.49 -1.60 13.18
CA SER A 170 5.21 -1.31 11.92
C SER A 170 5.33 0.19 11.65
N THR A 171 4.28 0.97 11.92
CA THR A 171 4.29 2.42 11.68
C THR A 171 5.07 3.23 12.73
N ILE A 172 5.13 2.77 13.99
CA ILE A 172 5.85 3.46 15.06
C ILE A 172 7.34 3.07 15.09
N ASN A 173 7.70 1.83 14.74
CA ASN A 173 9.07 1.33 14.84
C ASN A 173 9.76 1.29 13.47
N GLU A 174 9.47 0.28 12.64
CA GLU A 174 10.17 0.02 11.37
C GLU A 174 10.14 1.23 10.44
N SER A 175 8.95 1.79 10.26
CA SER A 175 8.74 2.93 9.36
C SER A 175 9.35 4.22 9.90
N TYR A 176 9.34 4.42 11.22
CA TYR A 176 10.03 5.55 11.85
C TYR A 176 11.55 5.44 11.69
N GLU A 177 12.12 4.25 11.88
CA GLU A 177 13.56 4.04 11.74
C GLU A 177 14.02 4.31 10.30
N ALA A 178 13.25 3.87 9.31
CA ALA A 178 13.49 4.16 7.90
C ALA A 178 13.43 5.67 7.62
N ALA A 179 12.38 6.36 8.09
CA ALA A 179 12.23 7.81 7.91
C ALA A 179 13.35 8.61 8.61
N ASN A 180 13.83 8.14 9.76
CA ASN A 180 14.88 8.79 10.53
C ASN A 180 16.25 8.72 9.83
N LYS A 181 16.51 7.64 9.07
CA LYS A 181 17.72 7.52 8.24
C LYS A 181 17.75 8.53 7.08
N MET A 182 16.58 9.04 6.69
CA MET A 182 16.42 9.99 5.57
C MET A 182 16.25 11.45 6.01
N ASP A 183 16.51 11.77 7.28
CA ASP A 183 16.36 13.11 7.88
C ASP A 183 14.91 13.67 7.87
N ILE A 184 13.90 12.81 7.67
CA ILE A 184 12.46 13.17 7.69
C ILE A 184 11.79 12.67 8.98
N GLY A 185 12.56 12.05 9.88
CA GLY A 185 12.08 11.42 11.11
C GLY A 185 11.19 12.31 12.00
N LYS A 186 11.46 13.63 12.07
CA LYS A 186 10.64 14.57 12.85
C LYS A 186 9.21 14.70 12.31
N HIS A 187 9.08 14.92 10.99
CA HIS A 187 7.77 15.08 10.34
C HIS A 187 7.02 13.76 10.32
N TYR A 188 7.73 12.65 10.05
CA TYR A 188 7.16 11.32 10.10
C TYR A 188 6.63 10.97 11.50
N ARG A 189 7.44 11.22 12.55
CA ARG A 189 7.02 10.96 13.94
C ARG A 189 5.76 11.73 14.31
N LEU A 190 5.67 13.02 13.95
CA LEU A 190 4.48 13.82 14.22
C LEU A 190 3.23 13.21 13.59
N LEU A 191 3.29 12.86 12.29
CA LEU A 191 2.17 12.30 11.55
C LEU A 191 1.81 10.88 12.03
N SER A 192 2.81 10.03 12.26
CA SER A 192 2.63 8.65 12.72
C SER A 192 2.05 8.60 14.14
N VAL A 193 2.54 9.43 15.06
CA VAL A 193 2.01 9.49 16.44
C VAL A 193 0.58 10.02 16.44
N TRP A 194 0.28 11.08 15.70
CA TRP A 194 -1.09 11.60 15.58
C TRP A 194 -2.06 10.53 15.05
N LEU A 195 -1.67 9.85 13.96
CA LEU A 195 -2.50 8.80 13.38
C LEU A 195 -2.72 7.63 14.34
N ASN A 196 -1.66 7.14 14.99
CA ASN A 196 -1.77 6.00 15.90
C ASN A 196 -2.59 6.32 17.16
N ILE A 197 -2.52 7.55 17.69
CA ILE A 197 -3.39 7.98 18.78
C ILE A 197 -4.86 7.94 18.34
N LEU A 198 -5.17 8.42 17.14
CA LEU A 198 -6.54 8.36 16.62
C LEU A 198 -6.96 6.91 16.36
N TRP A 199 -6.12 6.08 15.75
CA TRP A 199 -6.39 4.66 15.52
C TRP A 199 -6.64 3.89 16.82
N LEU A 200 -5.93 4.20 17.91
CA LEU A 200 -6.18 3.60 19.23
C LEU A 200 -7.60 3.90 19.77
N LEU A 201 -8.20 5.04 19.39
CA LEU A 201 -9.55 5.39 19.80
C LEU A 201 -10.63 4.60 19.04
N TYR A 202 -10.34 4.03 17.87
CA TYR A 202 -11.34 3.24 17.11
C TYR A 202 -11.74 1.93 17.81
N PRO A 203 -10.84 1.09 18.33
CA PRO A 203 -11.19 -0.09 19.13
C PRO A 203 -12.04 0.26 20.35
N ILE A 204 -11.72 1.38 21.01
CA ILE A 204 -12.45 1.87 22.18
C ILE A 204 -13.86 2.32 21.77
N ALA A 205 -13.95 3.15 20.73
CA ALA A 205 -15.22 3.62 20.18
C ALA A 205 -16.09 2.46 19.70
N PHE A 206 -15.52 1.47 19.02
CA PHE A 206 -16.20 0.25 18.60
C PHE A 206 -16.74 -0.54 19.78
N SER A 207 -15.91 -0.77 20.81
CA SER A 207 -16.31 -1.54 21.99
C SER A 207 -17.50 -0.92 22.71
N ILE A 208 -17.55 0.41 22.80
CA ILE A 208 -18.62 1.16 23.47
C ILE A 208 -19.88 1.28 22.59
N SER A 209 -19.70 1.46 21.27
CA SER A 209 -20.80 1.54 20.29
C SER A 209 -21.25 0.16 19.81
N ASP A 210 -20.75 -0.32 18.66
CA ASP A 210 -21.26 -1.50 17.96
C ASP A 210 -20.98 -2.82 18.69
N GLY A 211 -20.01 -2.83 19.62
CA GLY A 211 -19.72 -3.99 20.47
C GLY A 211 -20.77 -4.15 21.57
N SER A 212 -20.72 -3.25 22.55
CA SER A 212 -21.53 -3.31 23.78
C SER A 212 -22.91 -2.65 23.67
N HIS A 213 -23.15 -1.82 22.66
CA HIS A 213 -24.38 -1.06 22.45
C HIS A 213 -24.73 -0.14 23.65
N THR A 214 -23.70 0.35 24.37
CA THR A 214 -23.90 1.23 25.53
C THR A 214 -24.23 2.65 25.12
N ILE A 215 -23.63 3.14 24.02
CA ILE A 215 -24.02 4.40 23.40
C ILE A 215 -25.00 4.14 22.26
N GLY A 216 -26.05 4.96 22.18
CA GLY A 216 -27.03 4.87 21.09
C GLY A 216 -26.39 5.13 19.73
N THR A 217 -27.06 4.73 18.64
CA THR A 217 -26.55 4.83 17.27
C THR A 217 -26.06 6.25 16.92
N THR A 218 -26.79 7.29 17.34
CA THR A 218 -26.36 8.68 17.15
C THR A 218 -25.02 8.97 17.84
N GLY A 219 -24.87 8.55 19.10
CA GLY A 219 -23.65 8.80 19.87
C GLY A 219 -22.43 8.13 19.24
N GLY A 220 -22.59 6.89 18.77
CA GLY A 220 -21.54 6.18 18.03
C GLY A 220 -21.14 6.90 16.75
N LEU A 221 -22.11 7.35 15.95
CA LEU A 221 -21.85 8.10 14.71
C LEU A 221 -21.18 9.45 14.96
N VAL A 222 -21.53 10.15 16.03
CA VAL A 222 -20.84 11.39 16.40
C VAL A 222 -19.40 11.11 16.79
N PHE A 223 -19.14 10.07 17.58
CA PHE A 223 -17.79 9.69 17.99
C PHE A 223 -16.93 9.38 16.75
N PHE A 224 -17.36 8.43 15.90
CA PHE A 224 -16.62 8.09 14.69
C PHE A 224 -16.49 9.27 13.73
N GLY A 225 -17.52 10.10 13.61
CA GLY A 225 -17.49 11.35 12.84
C GLY A 225 -16.36 12.29 13.24
N VAL A 226 -16.19 12.51 14.54
CA VAL A 226 -15.10 13.36 15.06
C VAL A 226 -13.74 12.71 14.76
N LEU A 227 -13.60 11.40 14.98
CA LEU A 227 -12.35 10.69 14.68
C LEU A 227 -12.00 10.77 13.19
N ASP A 228 -12.95 10.56 12.30
CA ASP A 228 -12.74 10.59 10.86
C ASP A 228 -12.38 11.98 10.35
N VAL A 229 -12.97 13.05 10.92
CA VAL A 229 -12.63 14.44 10.58
C VAL A 229 -11.21 14.80 11.03
N LEU A 230 -10.80 14.37 12.23
CA LEU A 230 -9.44 14.56 12.75
C LEU A 230 -8.41 13.67 12.05
N MET A 231 -8.84 12.53 11.56
CA MET A 231 -7.98 11.59 10.87
C MET A 231 -7.78 12.02 9.42
N MET A 232 -8.84 12.17 8.61
CA MET A 232 -8.68 12.37 7.18
C MET A 232 -8.46 13.83 6.77
N PRO A 233 -9.40 14.77 6.92
CA PRO A 233 -9.18 16.18 6.61
C PRO A 233 -7.91 16.76 7.26
N VAL A 234 -7.74 16.61 8.58
CA VAL A 234 -6.62 17.21 9.31
C VAL A 234 -5.27 16.59 8.91
N LEU A 235 -5.16 15.25 8.81
CA LEU A 235 -3.90 14.67 8.34
C LEU A 235 -3.63 15.04 6.88
N THR A 236 -4.63 15.04 6.01
CA THR A 236 -4.47 15.41 4.61
C THR A 236 -3.80 16.78 4.49
N PHE A 237 -4.36 17.80 5.13
CA PHE A 237 -3.77 19.15 5.09
C PHE A 237 -2.42 19.22 5.79
N SER A 238 -2.21 18.44 6.86
CA SER A 238 -0.92 18.34 7.54
C SER A 238 0.16 17.73 6.62
N PHE A 239 -0.15 16.65 5.90
CA PHE A 239 0.72 16.02 4.90
C PHE A 239 1.07 17.01 3.79
N ILE A 240 0.08 17.67 3.20
CA ILE A 240 0.34 18.63 2.12
C ILE A 240 1.16 19.83 2.62
N PHE A 241 0.88 20.35 3.82
CA PHE A 241 1.65 21.45 4.40
C PHE A 241 3.11 21.05 4.68
N LEU A 242 3.34 19.90 5.32
CA LEU A 242 4.68 19.38 5.61
C LEU A 242 5.45 19.01 4.34
N SER A 243 4.76 18.56 3.30
CA SER A 243 5.37 18.16 2.02
C SER A 243 6.12 19.28 1.29
N ARG A 244 5.84 20.54 1.64
CA ARG A 244 6.57 21.71 1.13
C ARG A 244 8.05 21.71 1.55
N SER A 245 8.36 21.04 2.66
CA SER A 245 9.71 20.97 3.24
C SER A 245 10.45 19.66 2.92
N TRP A 246 9.80 18.72 2.24
CA TRP A 246 10.40 17.42 1.95
C TRP A 246 11.29 17.48 0.72
N ASP A 247 12.40 16.76 0.80
CA ASP A 247 13.32 16.51 -0.30
C ASP A 247 12.79 15.33 -1.12
N TRP A 248 12.17 15.64 -2.26
CA TRP A 248 11.47 14.65 -3.11
C TRP A 248 12.44 13.71 -3.82
N ASP A 249 13.70 14.14 -4.01
CA ASP A 249 14.74 13.34 -4.66
C ASP A 249 15.17 12.17 -3.76
N LYS A 250 15.23 12.41 -2.45
CA LYS A 250 15.49 11.36 -1.44
C LYS A 250 14.33 10.39 -1.29
N LEU A 251 13.09 10.84 -1.50
CA LEU A 251 11.91 9.99 -1.36
C LEU A 251 11.74 9.00 -2.52
N SER A 252 12.45 9.17 -3.64
CA SER A 252 12.35 8.30 -4.83
C SER A 252 10.91 8.11 -5.36
N LEU A 253 10.00 9.05 -5.05
CA LEU A 253 8.58 8.98 -5.44
C LEU A 253 8.29 9.54 -6.84
N ALA A 254 9.33 9.91 -7.59
CA ALA A 254 9.22 10.50 -8.94
C ALA A 254 8.86 9.47 -10.03
N PHE A 255 7.91 8.58 -9.77
CA PHE A 255 7.43 7.59 -10.73
C PHE A 255 6.80 8.22 -11.99
N SER A 256 6.39 9.50 -11.91
CA SER A 256 5.80 10.23 -13.04
C SER A 256 6.85 10.81 -14.00
N GLU A 257 8.04 11.13 -13.51
CA GLU A 257 9.10 11.78 -14.28
C GLU A 257 9.88 10.77 -15.13
N ALA A 258 9.97 9.52 -14.66
CA ALA A 258 10.44 8.38 -15.44
C ALA A 258 9.63 8.12 -16.74
N ARG A 259 8.48 8.78 -16.92
CA ARG A 259 7.67 8.72 -18.13
C ARG A 259 8.10 9.73 -19.20
N HIS A 260 8.92 10.73 -18.86
CA HIS A 260 9.29 11.85 -19.73
C HIS A 260 10.76 11.92 -20.13
N GLU A 261 11.64 11.09 -19.58
CA GLU A 261 13.00 10.95 -20.11
C GLU A 261 13.06 9.83 -21.16
N PRO A 262 13.16 10.13 -22.47
CA PRO A 262 13.77 9.19 -23.38
C PRO A 262 15.24 9.08 -22.98
N THR A 263 15.61 7.95 -22.37
CA THR A 263 17.01 7.60 -22.09
C THR A 263 17.80 7.49 -23.40
N ALA A 264 18.32 8.61 -23.89
CA ALA A 264 19.27 8.66 -24.98
C ALA A 264 20.12 9.95 -24.95
N VAL A 265 21.06 10.04 -24.02
CA VAL A 265 22.23 10.92 -24.20
C VAL A 265 23.49 10.16 -23.78
N CYS A 266 24.15 9.54 -24.76
CA CYS A 266 25.56 9.14 -24.62
C CYS A 266 26.45 10.39 -24.77
N PRO A 267 27.49 10.57 -23.93
CA PRO A 267 28.42 11.69 -24.09
C PRO A 267 29.32 11.49 -25.31
N LYS A 268 29.28 12.44 -26.26
CA LYS A 268 30.23 12.49 -27.39
C LYS A 268 31.64 12.82 -26.88
N LYS A 269 32.58 11.92 -27.14
CA LYS A 269 34.02 12.14 -26.94
C LYS A 269 34.57 12.85 -28.18
N GLU A 270 34.95 14.13 -28.05
CA GLU A 270 35.69 14.86 -29.08
C GLU A 270 37.08 14.25 -29.27
N MET A 271 37.41 13.92 -30.52
CA MET A 271 38.70 13.38 -30.93
C MET A 271 39.52 14.51 -31.55
N ARG A 272 40.68 14.84 -30.96
CA ARG A 272 41.69 15.72 -31.55
C ARG A 272 42.98 14.92 -31.76
N THR A 273 43.37 14.81 -33.02
CA THR A 273 44.56 14.18 -33.57
C THR A 273 45.82 15.03 -33.41
N GLN A 274 46.98 14.43 -33.09
CA GLN A 274 48.29 14.80 -33.64
C GLN A 274 49.42 13.80 -33.30
N ASP A 275 49.89 13.12 -34.36
CA ASP A 275 51.25 12.79 -34.84
C ASP A 275 52.44 12.39 -33.91
N ASP A 276 52.86 11.12 -34.11
CA ASP A 276 54.22 10.55 -34.33
C ASP A 276 55.47 10.99 -33.52
N GLN A 277 56.04 10.04 -32.74
CA GLN A 277 57.38 9.41 -32.97
C GLN A 277 57.85 8.54 -31.76
N GLY A 278 58.30 7.30 -32.03
CA GLY A 278 59.48 6.70 -31.36
C GLY A 278 59.33 5.58 -30.32
N SER A 279 59.52 4.33 -30.79
CA SER A 279 60.31 3.22 -30.20
C SER A 279 59.99 2.55 -28.84
N ALA A 280 59.95 1.21 -28.92
CA ALA A 280 60.38 0.16 -27.98
C ALA A 280 59.41 -0.34 -26.88
N GLU A 281 59.06 -1.63 -27.06
CA GLU A 281 58.92 -2.74 -26.09
C GLU A 281 57.89 -2.72 -24.94
N GLU A 282 57.32 -3.92 -24.77
CA GLU A 282 56.70 -4.54 -23.60
C GLU A 282 55.18 -4.42 -23.34
N ASP A 283 54.58 -5.62 -23.40
CA ASP A 283 53.59 -6.22 -22.51
C ASP A 283 52.09 -6.23 -22.88
N ASP A 284 51.73 -7.45 -23.30
CA ASP A 284 50.44 -8.12 -23.43
C ASP A 284 49.50 -7.91 -22.22
N TYR A 285 48.33 -7.33 -22.48
CA TYR A 285 47.05 -7.69 -21.85
C TYR A 285 45.89 -7.24 -22.76
N GLY A 286 45.29 -8.19 -23.47
CA GLY A 286 44.13 -8.01 -24.33
C GLY A 286 42.85 -7.62 -23.59
N LYS A 287 42.16 -6.63 -24.16
CA LYS A 287 40.86 -6.05 -23.80
C LYS A 287 39.72 -6.86 -24.43
N ASP A 288 38.80 -7.37 -23.63
CA ASP A 288 37.45 -7.79 -24.07
C ASP A 288 36.42 -7.03 -23.23
N GLU A 289 35.91 -5.90 -23.74
CA GLU A 289 34.71 -5.24 -23.20
C GLU A 289 34.19 -4.21 -24.21
N ASP A 290 33.32 -4.65 -25.14
CA ASP A 290 32.32 -3.76 -25.78
C ASP A 290 31.22 -4.47 -26.61
N THR A 291 31.04 -5.79 -26.48
CA THR A 291 30.01 -6.55 -27.24
C THR A 291 28.70 -6.78 -26.48
N ALA A 292 28.62 -6.48 -25.18
CA ALA A 292 27.47 -6.85 -24.34
C ALA A 292 26.30 -5.84 -24.34
N GLY A 293 26.54 -4.59 -24.71
CA GLY A 293 25.48 -3.56 -24.75
C GLY A 293 24.50 -3.79 -25.90
N ASP A 294 24.99 -4.30 -27.03
CA ASP A 294 24.23 -4.45 -28.26
C ASP A 294 23.22 -5.61 -28.19
N SER A 295 23.57 -6.71 -27.50
CA SER A 295 22.70 -7.88 -27.35
C SER A 295 21.45 -7.63 -26.50
N LEU A 296 21.53 -6.77 -25.47
CA LEU A 296 20.37 -6.46 -24.62
C LEU A 296 19.36 -5.57 -25.36
N SER A 297 19.87 -4.60 -26.14
CA SER A 297 19.05 -3.73 -26.98
C SER A 297 18.33 -4.51 -28.10
N GLN A 298 19.00 -5.50 -28.68
CA GLN A 298 18.37 -6.39 -29.67
C GLN A 298 17.30 -7.30 -29.05
N LEU A 299 17.49 -7.78 -27.81
CA LEU A 299 16.50 -8.58 -27.08
C LEU A 299 15.24 -7.78 -26.70
N ILE A 300 15.40 -6.49 -26.38
CA ILE A 300 14.28 -5.59 -26.05
C ILE A 300 13.52 -5.18 -27.32
N ASN A 301 14.21 -4.88 -28.43
CA ASN A 301 13.55 -4.56 -29.71
C ASN A 301 12.79 -5.75 -30.31
N ALA A 302 13.23 -6.99 -30.05
CA ALA A 302 12.48 -8.20 -30.44
C ALA A 302 11.15 -8.37 -29.67
N GLN A 303 10.94 -7.63 -28.57
CA GLN A 303 9.74 -7.70 -27.74
C GLN A 303 8.55 -6.88 -28.30
N GLU A 304 8.78 -5.90 -29.18
CA GLU A 304 7.70 -5.06 -29.71
C GLU A 304 6.83 -5.77 -30.76
N GLY A 305 7.21 -6.97 -31.21
CA GLY A 305 6.48 -7.77 -32.19
C GLY A 305 5.96 -9.11 -31.63
N SER A 306 4.78 -9.09 -31.02
CA SER A 306 4.04 -10.26 -30.48
C SER A 306 4.57 -10.86 -29.18
N SER A 307 3.65 -11.00 -28.23
CA SER A 307 3.86 -11.42 -26.85
C SER A 307 4.22 -12.90 -26.71
N SER A 308 5.50 -13.25 -26.80
CA SER A 308 6.10 -14.49 -26.27
C SER A 308 7.60 -14.47 -26.55
N PHE A 309 8.45 -14.66 -25.53
CA PHE A 309 9.86 -14.96 -25.76
C PHE A 309 9.96 -16.33 -26.45
N ASP A 310 10.27 -16.32 -27.74
CA ASP A 310 10.51 -17.54 -28.51
C ASP A 310 11.84 -18.17 -28.07
N SER A 311 11.85 -19.48 -27.80
CA SER A 311 13.01 -20.16 -27.21
C SER A 311 14.25 -20.09 -28.10
N ILE A 312 14.03 -19.98 -29.41
CA ILE A 312 15.08 -19.85 -30.43
C ILE A 312 15.81 -18.50 -30.30
N VAL A 313 15.12 -17.43 -29.92
CA VAL A 313 15.72 -16.09 -29.75
C VAL A 313 16.59 -16.01 -28.49
N ILE A 314 16.21 -16.74 -27.44
CA ILE A 314 16.99 -16.83 -26.19
C ILE A 314 18.25 -17.67 -26.40
N GLU A 315 18.13 -18.80 -27.12
CA GLU A 315 19.24 -19.71 -27.36
C GLU A 315 20.36 -19.05 -28.16
N VAL A 316 20.02 -18.29 -29.21
CA VAL A 316 21.00 -17.63 -30.09
C VAL A 316 21.69 -16.44 -29.41
N ASN A 317 20.99 -15.68 -28.56
CA ASN A 317 21.53 -14.43 -27.99
C ASN A 317 22.18 -14.59 -26.62
N VAL A 318 21.75 -15.57 -25.80
CA VAL A 318 22.28 -15.76 -24.44
C VAL A 318 23.40 -16.81 -24.42
N PHE A 319 23.41 -17.75 -25.37
CA PHE A 319 24.42 -18.82 -25.43
C PHE A 319 24.97 -18.99 -26.86
N PRO A 320 25.90 -18.14 -27.31
CA PRO A 320 26.64 -18.42 -28.52
C PRO A 320 27.59 -19.60 -28.22
N SER A 321 27.20 -20.77 -28.70
CA SER A 321 27.92 -22.05 -28.65
C SER A 321 28.16 -22.68 -27.27
N THR A 322 27.50 -23.84 -27.09
CA THR A 322 27.80 -24.93 -26.14
C THR A 322 27.68 -24.64 -24.64
N GLY A 323 26.58 -25.11 -24.03
CA GLY A 323 26.53 -25.32 -22.57
C GLY A 323 25.14 -25.15 -21.95
N ILE A 324 24.14 -25.92 -22.38
CA ILE A 324 22.84 -26.00 -21.71
C ILE A 324 22.94 -26.97 -20.53
N PRO A 325 22.63 -26.59 -19.28
CA PRO A 325 22.47 -27.54 -18.18
C PRO A 325 21.12 -28.29 -18.33
N GLU A 326 21.12 -29.61 -18.13
CA GLU A 326 19.92 -30.44 -18.28
C GLU A 326 18.79 -30.03 -17.32
N ILE A 327 17.55 -30.10 -17.83
CA ILE A 327 16.33 -29.75 -17.10
C ILE A 327 16.15 -30.72 -15.91
N PRO A 328 16.04 -30.23 -14.66
CA PRO A 328 15.72 -31.08 -13.52
C PRO A 328 14.39 -31.81 -13.74
N ALA A 329 14.37 -33.13 -13.54
CA ALA A 329 13.25 -34.02 -13.86
C ALA A 329 11.89 -33.64 -13.21
N PHE A 330 11.90 -32.79 -12.18
CA PHE A 330 10.68 -32.25 -11.55
C PHE A 330 9.93 -31.22 -12.40
N ILE A 331 10.62 -30.52 -13.32
CA ILE A 331 9.96 -29.50 -14.17
C ILE A 331 9.21 -30.16 -15.35
N SER A 332 9.66 -31.32 -15.83
CA SER A 332 9.03 -32.03 -16.94
C SER A 332 7.66 -32.63 -16.56
N THR A 333 7.42 -32.91 -15.27
CA THR A 333 6.17 -33.51 -14.77
C THR A 333 5.02 -32.53 -14.53
N LEU A 334 5.25 -31.21 -14.63
CA LEU A 334 4.20 -30.19 -14.49
C LEU A 334 3.27 -30.20 -15.72
N GLN A 335 2.19 -30.98 -15.71
CA GLN A 335 1.30 -31.06 -16.87
C GLN A 335 0.36 -29.84 -16.95
N GLY A 336 0.28 -29.18 -18.11
CA GLY A 336 -0.75 -28.18 -18.43
C GLY A 336 -0.47 -26.69 -18.12
N ARG A 337 0.76 -26.30 -17.73
CA ARG A 337 1.12 -24.88 -17.56
C ARG A 337 2.46 -24.50 -18.20
N GLU A 338 2.50 -24.54 -19.53
CA GLU A 338 3.66 -24.16 -20.36
C GLU A 338 4.24 -22.78 -20.00
N ASN A 339 3.39 -21.78 -19.72
CA ASN A 339 3.84 -20.43 -19.38
C ASN A 339 4.55 -20.33 -18.02
N ILE A 340 4.12 -21.14 -17.04
CA ILE A 340 4.73 -21.15 -15.69
C ILE A 340 6.05 -21.91 -15.72
N LYS A 341 6.16 -22.98 -16.52
CA LYS A 341 7.45 -23.62 -16.80
C LYS A 341 8.44 -22.63 -17.39
N LYS A 342 8.02 -21.85 -18.40
CA LYS A 342 8.87 -20.84 -19.05
C LYS A 342 9.32 -19.74 -18.07
N GLN A 343 8.45 -19.28 -17.18
CA GLN A 343 8.81 -18.27 -16.16
C GLN A 343 9.76 -18.80 -15.09
N ILE A 344 9.55 -20.05 -14.63
CA ILE A 344 10.46 -20.69 -13.67
C ILE A 344 11.83 -20.92 -14.30
N TRP A 345 11.88 -21.36 -15.56
CA TRP A 345 13.13 -21.50 -16.30
C TRP A 345 13.83 -20.15 -16.47
N LEU A 346 13.10 -19.09 -16.84
CA LEU A 346 13.66 -17.74 -16.93
C LEU A 346 14.28 -17.29 -15.60
N ALA A 347 13.61 -17.54 -14.48
CA ALA A 347 14.12 -17.20 -13.16
C ALA A 347 15.42 -17.95 -12.82
N ILE A 348 15.48 -19.25 -13.12
CA ILE A 348 16.68 -20.09 -12.89
C ILE A 348 17.85 -19.60 -13.76
N TYR A 349 17.60 -19.27 -15.03
CA TYR A 349 18.65 -18.74 -15.92
C TYR A 349 19.16 -17.37 -15.48
N VAL A 350 18.27 -16.48 -15.05
CA VAL A 350 18.65 -15.15 -14.54
C VAL A 350 19.50 -15.29 -13.27
N ILE A 351 19.13 -16.20 -12.36
CA ILE A 351 19.93 -16.50 -11.17
C ILE A 351 21.30 -17.07 -11.55
N ALA A 352 21.37 -18.01 -12.49
CA ALA A 352 22.64 -18.57 -12.97
C ALA A 352 23.52 -17.52 -13.66
N PHE A 353 22.92 -16.60 -14.42
CA PHE A 353 23.60 -15.47 -15.05
C PHE A 353 24.19 -14.50 -14.01
N PHE A 354 23.42 -14.16 -12.97
CA PHE A 354 23.92 -13.34 -11.87
C PHE A 354 25.02 -14.04 -11.07
N GLN A 355 24.91 -15.35 -10.85
CA GLN A 355 25.97 -16.13 -10.20
C GLN A 355 27.25 -16.15 -11.05
N LYS A 356 27.16 -16.29 -12.38
CA LYS A 356 28.31 -16.22 -13.29
C LYS A 356 28.95 -14.82 -13.30
N LYS A 357 28.13 -13.75 -13.32
CA LYS A 357 28.59 -12.35 -13.27
C LYS A 357 29.29 -11.99 -11.94
N HIS A 358 28.88 -12.60 -10.83
CA HIS A 358 29.51 -12.39 -9.52
C HIS A 358 30.61 -13.40 -9.17
N SER A 359 30.94 -14.35 -10.08
CA SER A 359 32.04 -15.33 -9.91
C SER A 359 33.42 -14.67 -9.69
N GLY A 360 33.61 -13.40 -10.07
CA GLY A 360 34.82 -12.61 -9.80
C GLY A 360 34.97 -12.10 -8.36
N ARG A 361 33.95 -12.25 -7.49
CA ARG A 361 33.98 -11.84 -6.07
C ARG A 361 33.91 -13.03 -5.11
N LYS A 362 34.57 -14.14 -5.44
CA LYS A 362 34.62 -15.37 -4.62
C LYS A 362 35.16 -15.15 -3.19
N ASN A 363 35.92 -14.09 -2.94
CA ASN A 363 36.58 -13.87 -1.65
C ASN A 363 35.67 -13.20 -0.60
N GLU A 364 34.55 -12.59 -0.99
CA GLU A 364 33.60 -11.96 -0.04
C GLU A 364 32.53 -12.94 0.45
N TRP A 365 32.34 -14.07 -0.24
CA TRP A 365 31.31 -15.08 0.07
C TRP A 365 31.84 -16.36 0.72
N SER A 366 33.17 -16.54 0.82
CA SER A 366 33.78 -17.70 1.50
C SER A 366 33.56 -17.70 3.01
N GLY A 367 33.32 -16.54 3.63
CA GLY A 367 33.00 -16.41 5.06
C GLY A 367 31.53 -16.66 5.41
N ALA A 368 30.61 -16.60 4.44
CA ALA A 368 29.18 -16.75 4.66
C ALA A 368 28.70 -18.21 4.47
N LYS A 369 29.43 -19.02 3.70
CA LYS A 369 29.10 -20.42 3.43
C LYS A 369 29.19 -21.34 4.67
N PRO A 370 30.26 -21.31 5.50
CA PRO A 370 30.34 -22.17 6.68
C PRO A 370 29.39 -21.75 7.82
N LYS A 371 28.80 -20.55 7.78
CA LYS A 371 27.76 -20.09 8.74
C LYS A 371 26.35 -20.49 8.34
N ALA A 372 26.09 -20.79 7.07
CA ALA A 372 24.81 -21.30 6.60
C ALA A 372 24.73 -22.84 6.65
N GLU A 373 25.87 -23.52 6.55
CA GLU A 373 25.95 -25.00 6.56
C GLU A 373 26.02 -25.61 7.98
N GLY A 374 26.08 -24.79 9.03
CA GLY A 374 26.23 -25.24 10.43
C GLY A 374 24.96 -25.28 11.28
N GLU A 375 23.81 -24.81 10.79
CA GLU A 375 22.62 -24.60 11.64
C GLU A 375 21.29 -25.07 11.03
N VAL A 376 21.31 -26.00 10.07
CA VAL A 376 20.08 -26.66 9.61
C VAL A 376 20.28 -28.18 9.64
N CYS A 377 19.78 -28.80 10.71
CA CYS A 377 19.54 -30.23 10.79
C CYS A 377 18.31 -30.58 9.93
N GLU A 378 18.38 -31.73 9.26
CA GLU A 378 17.47 -32.24 8.22
C GLU A 378 16.01 -32.53 8.63
N ASP A 379 15.55 -32.11 9.81
CA ASP A 379 14.23 -32.53 10.34
C ASP A 379 13.09 -31.48 10.27
N ASP A 380 13.34 -30.23 9.86
CA ASP A 380 12.29 -29.18 9.85
C ASP A 380 11.64 -28.87 8.48
N ILE A 381 12.02 -29.58 7.40
CA ILE A 381 11.42 -29.38 6.05
C ILE A 381 9.99 -29.95 5.96
N LEU A 382 9.52 -30.70 6.97
CA LEU A 382 8.22 -31.37 6.96
C LEU A 382 7.07 -30.62 7.66
N LEU A 383 7.24 -29.36 8.08
CA LEU A 383 6.18 -28.65 8.83
C LEU A 383 5.70 -27.31 8.26
N PHE A 384 6.16 -26.85 7.09
CA PHE A 384 5.83 -25.50 6.62
C PHE A 384 4.74 -25.36 5.53
N PHE A 385 4.15 -26.45 5.01
CA PHE A 385 3.09 -26.31 4.00
C PHE A 385 1.98 -27.37 4.09
N TRP A 386 1.30 -27.50 5.24
CA TRP A 386 -0.18 -27.65 5.40
C TRP A 386 -0.52 -27.85 6.91
N PRO A 387 -1.67 -27.39 7.46
CA PRO A 387 -2.99 -27.42 6.84
C PRO A 387 -3.56 -26.12 6.27
#